data_AF-A0A4Y2Q1G5-F1
#
_entry.id   AF-A0A4Y2Q1G5-F1
#
_cell.length_a   1.000
_cell.length_b   1.000
_cell.length_c   1.000
_cell.angle_alpha   90.00
_cell.angle_beta   90.00
_cell.angle_gamma   90.00
#
_symmetry.space_group_name_H-M   'P 1'
#
loop_
_entity.id
_entity.type
_entity.pdbx_description
1 polymer ?
#
loop_
_entity_poly.entity_id
_entity_poly.type
_entity_poly.pdbx_seq_one_letter_code
_entity_poly.pdbx_strand_id
1 'polypeptide(L)'
;MKCGRPLQWTVCLLDANELPLRHLLQTLNGVTSGPRAFSGPIGIAMKTYEELAIISFEAIEGTSLPEMGEFHIRDLSDDQRYLKEMFQAVSVGNCPTDLANIKPGPVVHSRWLTTASRILRLYVSTRNPSDNLVILVTYIMNVYTPDWFGIKMKFSKKEGSRHLWKILKYSRYMQQDDLLQVVDGVLQERVFFCT
;
A
#
# COMPACT_ATOMS: atom_id res chain seq x y z
N MET A 1 -23.36 -7.50 30.28
CA MET A 1 -22.10 -8.19 30.58
C MET A 1 -20.97 -7.17 30.46
N LYS A 2 -20.40 -6.67 31.57
CA LYS A 2 -19.25 -5.75 31.55
C LYS A 2 -17.98 -6.58 31.73
N CYS A 3 -17.17 -6.72 30.69
CA CYS A 3 -15.83 -7.31 30.85
C CYS A 3 -14.96 -6.29 31.59
N GLY A 4 -14.51 -6.62 32.80
CA GLY A 4 -13.62 -5.79 33.64
C GLY A 4 -12.16 -5.77 33.18
N ARG A 5 -11.92 -5.97 31.88
CA ARG A 5 -10.62 -5.96 31.21
C ARG A 5 -10.83 -5.37 29.81
N PRO A 6 -9.90 -4.56 29.26
CA PRO A 6 -10.04 -4.10 27.89
C PRO A 6 -10.10 -5.31 26.94
N LEU A 7 -11.16 -5.38 26.13
CA LEU A 7 -11.31 -6.39 25.09
C LEU A 7 -10.24 -6.13 24.03
N GLN A 8 -9.37 -7.12 23.80
CA GLN A 8 -8.33 -7.04 22.78
C GLN A 8 -8.95 -7.14 21.39
N TRP A 9 -8.75 -6.13 20.55
CA TRP A 9 -9.12 -6.19 19.15
C TRP A 9 -8.03 -6.99 18.41
N THR A 10 -8.33 -8.23 18.02
CA THR A 10 -7.47 -8.92 17.05
C THR A 10 -7.71 -8.29 15.68
N VAL A 11 -6.99 -7.21 15.38
CA VAL A 11 -7.03 -6.60 14.04
C VAL A 11 -6.43 -7.58 13.04
N CYS A 12 -7.06 -7.73 11.86
CA CYS A 12 -6.49 -8.54 10.80
C CYS A 12 -5.12 -7.96 10.41
N LEU A 13 -4.12 -8.81 10.20
CA LEU A 13 -2.78 -8.34 9.82
C LEU A 13 -2.82 -7.47 8.56
N LEU A 14 -3.70 -7.81 7.62
CA LEU A 14 -3.92 -7.02 6.41
C LEU A 14 -4.51 -5.65 6.76
N ASP A 15 -5.53 -5.57 7.64
CA ASP A 15 -6.10 -4.29 8.05
C ASP A 15 -5.04 -3.38 8.68
N ALA A 16 -4.12 -3.94 9.49
CA ALA A 16 -3.03 -3.18 10.10
C ALA A 16 -2.07 -2.57 9.06
N ASN A 17 -1.87 -3.23 7.92
CA ASN A 17 -1.06 -2.72 6.81
C ASN A 17 -1.85 -1.75 5.90
N GLU A 18 -3.15 -1.98 5.72
CA GLU A 18 -4.02 -1.17 4.86
C GLU A 18 -4.39 0.17 5.48
N LEU A 19 -4.60 0.24 6.80
CA LEU A 19 -5.04 1.44 7.50
C LEU A 19 -4.06 2.62 7.39
N PRO A 20 -2.74 2.45 7.55
CA PRO A 20 -1.80 3.55 7.35
C PRO A 20 -1.82 4.12 5.92
N LEU A 21 -1.81 3.25 4.90
CA LEU A 21 -1.91 3.68 3.50
C LEU A 21 -3.20 4.46 3.25
N ARG A 22 -4.31 4.03 3.86
CA ARG A 22 -5.59 4.72 3.77
C ARG A 22 -5.53 6.15 4.30
N HIS A 23 -5.02 6.32 5.51
CA HIS A 23 -4.98 7.64 6.14
C HIS A 23 -3.98 8.55 5.42
N LEU A 24 -2.84 8.00 4.98
CA LEU A 24 -1.88 8.73 4.16
C LEU A 24 -2.51 9.22 2.84
N LEU A 25 -3.24 8.35 2.15
CA LEU A 25 -3.97 8.72 0.93
C LEU A 25 -5.03 9.79 1.19
N GLN A 26 -5.76 9.71 2.31
CA GLN A 26 -6.75 10.73 2.68
C GLN A 26 -6.10 12.09 2.95
N THR A 27 -4.98 12.12 3.68
CA THR A 27 -4.22 13.34 3.97
C THR A 27 -3.67 13.98 2.70
N LEU A 28 -3.08 13.18 1.81
CA LEU A 28 -2.37 13.67 0.62
C LEU A 28 -3.29 13.97 -0.57
N ASN A 29 -4.45 13.32 -0.66
CA ASN A 29 -5.41 13.56 -1.73
C ASN A 29 -6.34 14.75 -1.42
N GLY A 30 -6.50 15.13 -0.15
CA GLY A 30 -7.38 16.23 0.26
C GLY A 30 -8.85 15.81 0.46
N VAL A 31 -9.73 16.81 0.67
CA VAL A 31 -11.11 16.61 1.12
C VAL A 31 -11.90 15.68 0.18
N THR A 32 -12.42 14.59 0.74
CA THR A 32 -13.33 13.66 0.06
C THR A 32 -14.73 14.28 -0.01
N SER A 33 -15.32 14.39 -1.20
CA SER A 33 -16.70 14.91 -1.40
C SER A 33 -17.79 13.93 -0.99
N GLY A 34 -17.43 12.80 -0.35
CA GLY A 34 -18.36 11.85 0.26
C GLY A 34 -17.68 10.55 0.71
N PRO A 35 -18.42 9.67 1.42
CA PRO A 35 -17.88 8.44 2.02
C PRO A 35 -17.45 7.37 1.00
N ARG A 36 -17.75 7.59 -0.30
CA ARG A 36 -17.62 6.57 -1.35
C ARG A 36 -16.62 6.92 -2.46
N ALA A 37 -16.01 8.09 -2.47
CA ALA A 37 -15.06 8.44 -3.53
C ALA A 37 -13.94 9.38 -3.07
N PHE A 38 -12.72 9.05 -3.47
CA PHE A 38 -11.62 10.00 -3.50
C PHE A 38 -11.91 11.04 -4.59
N SER A 39 -12.00 12.31 -4.19
CA SER A 39 -12.33 13.45 -5.06
C SER A 39 -11.15 14.39 -5.31
N GLY A 40 -10.06 14.20 -4.57
CA GLY A 40 -8.81 14.90 -4.84
C GLY A 40 -8.14 14.48 -6.16
N PRO A 41 -7.12 15.22 -6.59
CA PRO A 41 -6.46 15.02 -7.89
C PRO A 41 -5.96 13.59 -8.12
N ILE A 42 -5.34 12.98 -7.10
CA ILE A 42 -4.81 11.60 -7.19
C ILE A 42 -5.97 10.60 -7.29
N GLY A 43 -7.02 10.79 -6.49
CA GLY A 43 -8.21 9.96 -6.51
C GLY A 43 -8.99 10.00 -7.81
N ILE A 44 -9.02 11.17 -8.48
CA ILE A 44 -9.59 11.32 -9.83
C ILE A 44 -8.69 10.63 -10.85
N ALA A 45 -7.38 10.88 -10.81
CA ALA A 45 -6.43 10.27 -11.74
C ALA A 45 -6.41 8.73 -11.67
N MET A 46 -6.61 8.16 -10.48
CA MET A 46 -6.77 6.71 -10.28
C MET A 46 -8.04 6.10 -10.92
N LYS A 47 -9.00 6.92 -11.37
CA LYS A 47 -10.19 6.45 -12.10
C LYS A 47 -9.96 6.45 -13.60
N THR A 48 -9.10 7.33 -14.10
CA THR A 48 -8.85 7.54 -15.54
C THR A 48 -7.47 7.05 -16.00
N TYR A 49 -6.70 6.39 -15.12
CA TYR A 49 -5.35 5.89 -15.44
C TYR A 49 -5.30 4.92 -16.63
N GLU A 50 -6.41 4.23 -16.94
CA GLU A 50 -6.49 3.26 -18.05
C GLU A 50 -6.27 3.92 -19.42
N GLU A 51 -6.48 5.22 -19.52
CA GLU A 51 -6.30 6.00 -20.76
C GLU A 51 -4.86 6.53 -20.89
N LEU A 52 -4.04 6.37 -19.85
CA LEU A 52 -2.69 6.92 -19.80
C LEU A 52 -1.67 5.92 -20.36
N ALA A 53 -0.96 6.37 -21.40
CA ALA A 53 0.20 5.67 -21.93
C ALA A 53 1.32 5.60 -20.88
N ILE A 54 2.13 4.55 -20.95
CA ILE A 54 3.40 4.50 -20.21
C ILE A 54 4.37 5.47 -20.84
N ILE A 55 5.09 6.16 -19.98
CA ILE A 55 6.10 7.15 -20.35
C ILE A 55 7.35 6.89 -19.53
N SER A 56 8.44 7.60 -19.84
CA SER A 56 9.63 7.55 -19.00
C SER A 56 9.31 8.09 -17.60
N PHE A 57 9.72 7.35 -16.57
CA PHE A 57 9.58 7.72 -15.17
C PHE A 57 10.87 7.37 -14.42
N GLU A 58 11.05 7.93 -13.23
CA GLU A 58 12.23 7.66 -12.39
C GLU A 58 12.03 6.40 -11.54
N ALA A 59 13.08 5.60 -11.41
CA ALA A 59 13.02 4.44 -10.52
C ALA A 59 12.92 4.90 -9.05
N ILE A 60 12.09 4.22 -8.27
CA ILE A 60 12.02 4.43 -6.81
C ILE A 60 12.51 3.16 -6.13
N GLU A 61 13.61 3.27 -5.39
CA GLU A 61 14.11 2.17 -4.57
C GLU A 61 13.08 1.80 -3.49
N GLY A 62 12.78 0.51 -3.40
CA GLY A 62 11.87 -0.05 -2.40
C GLY A 62 12.55 -1.09 -1.53
N THR A 63 12.08 -1.22 -0.30
CA THR A 63 12.44 -2.33 0.59
C THR A 63 12.28 -3.67 -0.12
N SER A 64 13.31 -4.51 -0.06
CA SER A 64 13.30 -5.84 -0.68
C SER A 64 12.08 -6.67 -0.25
N LEU A 65 11.38 -7.23 -1.24
CA LEU A 65 10.32 -8.21 -0.96
C LEU A 65 10.91 -9.45 -0.31
N PRO A 66 10.15 -10.10 0.59
CA PRO A 66 10.62 -11.33 1.18
C PRO A 66 10.67 -12.44 0.12
N GLU A 67 11.63 -13.35 0.26
CA GLU A 67 11.80 -14.47 -0.65
C GLU A 67 10.60 -15.42 -0.56
N MET A 68 9.87 -15.56 -1.66
CA MET A 68 8.72 -16.43 -1.77
C MET A 68 9.12 -17.76 -2.41
N GLY A 69 8.89 -18.87 -1.70
CA GLY A 69 9.00 -20.20 -2.30
C GLY A 69 7.97 -20.42 -3.41
N GLU A 70 8.24 -21.36 -4.31
CA GLU A 70 7.42 -21.59 -5.51
C GLU A 70 5.93 -21.80 -5.23
N PHE A 71 5.58 -22.47 -4.12
CA PHE A 71 4.20 -22.68 -3.70
C PHE A 71 3.46 -21.35 -3.52
N HIS A 72 4.06 -20.38 -2.81
CA HIS A 72 3.45 -19.08 -2.58
C HIS A 72 3.31 -18.28 -3.88
N ILE A 73 4.28 -18.41 -4.80
CA ILE A 73 4.24 -17.75 -6.12
C ILE A 73 3.09 -18.29 -6.98
N ARG A 74 2.85 -19.61 -6.93
CA ARG A 74 1.73 -20.26 -7.64
C ARG A 74 0.38 -19.94 -7.02
N ASP A 75 0.33 -19.68 -5.71
CA ASP A 75 -0.88 -19.32 -4.96
C ASP A 75 -1.25 -17.81 -5.03
N LEU A 76 -0.47 -16.99 -5.74
CA LEU A 76 -0.80 -15.58 -5.94
C LEU A 76 -1.99 -15.43 -6.90
N SER A 77 -3.00 -14.68 -6.46
CA SER A 77 -4.06 -14.21 -7.36
C SER A 77 -3.53 -13.18 -8.36
N ASP A 78 -4.29 -12.92 -9.42
CA ASP A 78 -3.90 -11.97 -10.47
C ASP A 78 -3.62 -10.57 -9.91
N ASP A 79 -4.48 -10.06 -9.01
CA ASP A 79 -4.26 -8.75 -8.37
C ASP A 79 -2.96 -8.71 -7.53
N GLN A 80 -2.60 -9.81 -6.88
CA GLN A 80 -1.38 -9.90 -6.06
C GLN A 80 -0.14 -9.98 -6.94
N ARG A 81 -0.21 -10.76 -8.01
CA ARG A 81 0.84 -10.83 -9.04
C ARG A 81 1.05 -9.47 -9.68
N TYR A 82 -0.03 -8.78 -10.01
CA TYR A 82 0.01 -7.43 -10.56
C TYR A 82 0.71 -6.43 -9.63
N LEU A 83 0.39 -6.42 -8.32
CA LEU A 83 1.11 -5.57 -7.36
C LEU A 83 2.61 -5.88 -7.35
N LYS A 84 2.98 -7.17 -7.33
CA LYS A 84 4.38 -7.60 -7.31
C LYS A 84 5.14 -7.15 -8.56
N GLU A 85 4.55 -7.32 -9.73
CA GLU A 85 5.16 -6.95 -11.01
C GLU A 85 5.27 -5.42 -11.15
N MET A 86 4.24 -4.69 -10.73
CA MET A 86 4.29 -3.22 -10.67
C MET A 86 5.36 -2.71 -9.70
N PHE A 87 5.49 -3.33 -8.53
CA PHE A 87 6.56 -3.03 -7.58
C PHE A 87 7.95 -3.20 -8.24
N GLN A 88 8.16 -4.30 -8.95
CA GLN A 88 9.42 -4.56 -9.65
C GLN A 88 9.66 -3.55 -10.77
N ALA A 89 8.64 -3.22 -11.56
CA ALA A 89 8.72 -2.24 -12.63
C ALA A 89 9.12 -0.85 -12.13
N VAL A 90 8.50 -0.41 -11.02
CA VAL A 90 8.82 0.87 -10.38
C VAL A 90 10.23 0.86 -9.80
N SER A 91 10.65 -0.24 -9.17
CA SER A 91 12.00 -0.36 -8.61
C SER A 91 13.10 -0.34 -9.68
N VAL A 92 12.83 -0.85 -10.87
CA VAL A 92 13.79 -0.90 -11.99
C VAL A 92 13.73 0.37 -12.85
N GLY A 93 12.65 1.15 -12.77
CA GLY A 93 12.42 2.30 -13.66
C GLY A 93 11.95 1.90 -15.06
N ASN A 94 11.41 0.69 -15.22
CA ASN A 94 10.93 0.20 -16.51
C ASN A 94 9.65 -0.60 -16.35
N CYS A 95 8.58 -0.17 -17.01
CA CYS A 95 7.27 -0.82 -16.99
C CYS A 95 6.95 -1.41 -18.37
N PRO A 96 6.91 -2.75 -18.50
CA PRO A 96 6.47 -3.40 -19.73
C PRO A 96 5.05 -2.99 -20.15
N THR A 97 4.83 -2.82 -21.45
CA THR A 97 3.53 -2.36 -22.00
C THR A 97 2.40 -3.36 -21.74
N ASP A 98 2.69 -4.66 -21.75
CA ASP A 98 1.76 -5.73 -21.40
C ASP A 98 1.31 -5.61 -19.94
N LEU A 99 2.26 -5.42 -19.01
CA LEU A 99 1.96 -5.16 -17.59
C LEU A 99 1.10 -3.90 -17.43
N ALA A 100 1.42 -2.84 -18.15
CA ALA A 100 0.69 -1.58 -18.11
C ALA A 100 -0.77 -1.68 -18.62
N ASN A 101 -1.04 -2.62 -19.51
CA ASN A 101 -2.36 -2.84 -20.10
C ASN A 101 -3.23 -3.78 -19.26
N ILE A 102 -2.68 -4.42 -18.22
CA ILE A 102 -3.47 -5.19 -17.27
C ILE A 102 -4.43 -4.23 -16.58
N LYS A 103 -5.72 -4.58 -16.61
CA LYS A 103 -6.79 -3.84 -15.95
C LYS A 103 -7.09 -4.49 -14.60
N PRO A 104 -6.48 -4.03 -13.49
CA PRO A 104 -6.85 -4.51 -12.18
C PRO A 104 -8.33 -4.19 -11.91
N GLY A 105 -8.98 -5.03 -11.09
CA GLY A 105 -10.40 -4.90 -10.78
C GLY A 105 -10.81 -3.50 -10.29
N PRO A 106 -12.12 -3.17 -10.26
CA PRO A 106 -12.57 -1.84 -9.85
C PRO A 106 -12.14 -1.49 -8.42
N VAL A 107 -11.78 -0.21 -8.20
CA VAL A 107 -11.50 0.31 -6.85
C VAL A 107 -12.80 0.31 -6.04
N VAL A 108 -12.81 -0.52 -4.99
CA VAL A 108 -13.82 -0.48 -3.92
C VAL A 108 -13.09 -0.26 -2.60
N HIS A 109 -13.74 0.37 -1.61
CA HIS A 109 -13.12 0.78 -0.33
C HIS A 109 -12.55 -0.36 0.52
N SER A 110 -12.85 -1.61 0.18
CA SER A 110 -12.31 -2.82 0.80
C SER A 110 -11.13 -3.45 0.06
N ARG A 111 -10.71 -2.88 -1.09
CA ARG A 111 -9.63 -3.43 -1.93
C ARG A 111 -8.45 -2.48 -1.98
N TRP A 112 -7.69 -2.44 -0.88
CA TRP A 112 -6.48 -1.62 -0.77
C TRP A 112 -5.33 -2.14 -1.64
N LEU A 113 -5.27 -3.45 -1.89
CA LEU A 113 -4.32 -4.04 -2.82
C LEU A 113 -4.47 -3.41 -4.22
N THR A 114 -5.69 -3.40 -4.74
CA THR A 114 -6.03 -2.76 -6.03
C THR A 114 -5.71 -1.25 -6.01
N THR A 115 -5.97 -0.58 -4.90
CA THR A 115 -5.66 0.85 -4.74
C THR A 115 -4.17 1.11 -4.82
N ALA A 116 -3.35 0.33 -4.10
CA ALA A 116 -1.89 0.43 -4.15
C ALA A 116 -1.36 0.18 -5.56
N SER A 117 -1.81 -0.89 -6.23
CA SER A 117 -1.37 -1.20 -7.60
C SER A 117 -1.74 -0.09 -8.59
N ARG A 118 -2.91 0.53 -8.44
CA ARG A 118 -3.32 1.67 -9.29
C ARG A 118 -2.51 2.93 -9.03
N ILE A 119 -2.07 3.18 -7.80
CA ILE A 119 -1.16 4.31 -7.49
C ILE A 119 0.19 4.08 -8.18
N LEU A 120 0.75 2.86 -8.11
CA LEU A 120 1.97 2.52 -8.84
C LEU A 120 1.78 2.66 -10.36
N ARG A 121 0.64 2.19 -10.88
CA ARG A 121 0.31 2.29 -12.31
C ARG A 121 0.14 3.73 -12.78
N LEU A 122 -0.40 4.61 -11.93
CA LEU A 122 -0.52 6.04 -12.19
C LEU A 122 0.88 6.69 -12.26
N TYR A 123 1.76 6.35 -11.34
CA TYR A 123 3.12 6.90 -11.28
C TYR A 123 3.92 6.63 -12.55
N VAL A 124 3.92 5.39 -13.05
CA VAL A 124 4.62 5.03 -14.30
C VAL A 124 4.04 5.69 -15.57
N SER A 125 2.88 6.34 -15.43
CA SER A 125 2.20 7.11 -16.48
C SER A 125 2.27 8.62 -16.27
N THR A 126 2.99 9.11 -15.26
CA THR A 126 3.04 10.52 -14.90
C THR A 126 4.46 11.08 -15.08
N ARG A 127 4.64 12.03 -16.00
CA ARG A 127 5.97 12.52 -16.41
C ARG A 127 6.63 13.32 -15.30
N ASN A 128 5.82 14.17 -14.69
CA ASN A 128 6.20 15.04 -13.59
C ASN A 128 5.23 14.74 -12.43
N PRO A 129 5.47 13.66 -11.68
CA PRO A 129 4.60 13.29 -10.56
C PRO A 129 4.62 14.40 -9.50
N SER A 130 3.48 14.65 -8.86
CA SER A 130 3.45 15.55 -7.71
C SER A 130 4.15 14.94 -6.51
N ASP A 131 4.68 15.77 -5.61
CA ASP A 131 5.33 15.31 -4.37
C ASP A 131 4.42 14.35 -3.59
N ASN A 132 3.12 14.66 -3.51
CA ASN A 132 2.13 13.79 -2.87
C ASN A 132 2.04 12.40 -3.52
N LEU A 133 2.12 12.31 -4.85
CA LEU A 133 2.13 11.02 -5.55
C LEU A 133 3.43 10.27 -5.29
N VAL A 134 4.57 10.97 -5.31
CA VAL A 134 5.88 10.39 -5.00
C VAL A 134 5.91 9.83 -3.57
N ILE A 135 5.36 10.56 -2.59
CA ILE A 135 5.27 10.11 -1.20
C ILE A 135 4.44 8.83 -1.08
N LEU A 136 3.28 8.76 -1.74
CA LEU A 136 2.44 7.56 -1.73
C LEU A 136 3.13 6.36 -2.36
N VAL A 137 3.76 6.55 -3.53
CA VAL A 137 4.49 5.48 -4.21
C VAL A 137 5.64 4.99 -3.33
N THR A 138 6.40 5.92 -2.75
CA THR A 138 7.51 5.60 -1.84
C THR A 138 7.02 4.80 -0.63
N TYR A 139 5.86 5.16 -0.05
CA TYR A 139 5.24 4.40 1.04
C TYR A 139 4.82 3.00 0.60
N ILE A 140 4.25 2.88 -0.60
CA ILE A 140 3.84 1.58 -1.14
C ILE A 140 5.06 0.69 -1.35
N MET A 141 6.15 1.25 -1.88
CA MET A 141 7.41 0.56 -2.14
C MET A 141 8.14 0.17 -0.84
N ASN A 142 8.15 1.01 0.17
CA ASN A 142 8.97 0.76 1.37
C ASN A 142 8.23 0.03 2.49
N VAL A 143 6.92 0.22 2.62
CA VAL A 143 6.14 -0.26 3.77
C VAL A 143 5.05 -1.23 3.33
N TYR A 144 4.10 -0.76 2.50
CA TYR A 144 2.87 -1.52 2.22
C TYR A 144 3.15 -2.85 1.54
N THR A 145 3.89 -2.84 0.42
CA THR A 145 4.09 -4.01 -0.43
C THR A 145 4.97 -5.08 0.24
N PRO A 146 6.13 -4.72 0.85
CA PRO A 146 6.94 -5.67 1.61
C PRO A 146 6.19 -6.33 2.77
N ASP A 147 5.41 -5.56 3.54
CA ASP A 147 4.66 -6.10 4.66
C ASP A 147 3.48 -6.96 4.19
N TRP A 148 2.78 -6.55 3.12
CA TRP A 148 1.69 -7.31 2.52
C TRP A 148 2.15 -8.72 2.10
N PHE A 149 3.27 -8.81 1.37
CA PHE A 149 3.85 -10.11 1.00
C PHE A 149 4.43 -10.86 2.20
N GLY A 150 4.96 -10.14 3.20
CA GLY A 150 5.36 -10.72 4.48
C GLY A 150 4.20 -11.43 5.19
N ILE A 151 3.04 -10.79 5.25
CA ILE A 151 1.80 -11.32 5.82
C ILE A 151 1.28 -12.50 4.98
N LYS A 152 1.28 -12.40 3.65
CA LYS A 152 0.83 -13.48 2.77
C LYS A 152 1.59 -14.79 3.02
N MET A 153 2.89 -14.71 3.27
CA MET A 153 3.70 -15.89 3.63
C MET A 153 3.53 -16.34 5.09
N LYS A 154 3.28 -15.40 5.99
CA LYS A 154 3.23 -15.64 7.45
C LYS A 154 1.99 -15.00 8.06
N PHE A 155 0.82 -15.49 7.70
CA PHE A 155 -0.49 -14.92 8.09
C PHE A 155 -0.95 -15.32 9.50
N SER A 156 -0.18 -16.15 10.21
CA SER A 156 -0.50 -16.57 11.57
C SER A 156 -0.57 -15.37 12.52
N LYS A 157 -1.60 -15.34 13.37
CA LYS A 157 -1.78 -14.28 14.40
C LYS A 157 -0.54 -14.12 15.31
N LYS A 158 0.23 -15.19 15.52
CA LYS A 158 1.46 -15.16 16.34
C LYS A 158 2.56 -14.29 15.73
N GLU A 159 2.50 -14.01 14.43
CA GLU A 159 3.46 -13.16 13.71
C GLU A 159 3.04 -11.68 13.71
N GLY A 160 1.91 -11.33 14.34
CA GLY A 160 1.37 -9.97 14.28
C GLY A 160 2.28 -8.89 14.84
N SER A 161 2.96 -9.16 15.96
CA SER A 161 3.94 -8.23 16.52
C SER A 161 5.13 -8.00 15.60
N ARG A 162 5.54 -9.02 14.82
CA ARG A 162 6.64 -8.92 13.86
C ARG A 162 6.27 -8.07 12.65
N HIS A 163 5.07 -8.25 12.10
CA HIS A 163 4.59 -7.42 10.98
C HIS A 163 4.38 -5.98 11.43
N LEU A 164 3.78 -5.74 12.60
CA LEU A 164 3.68 -4.39 13.16
C LEU A 164 5.05 -3.74 13.36
N TRP A 165 6.02 -4.47 13.91
CA TRP A 165 7.39 -3.97 14.05
C TRP A 165 8.03 -3.66 12.69
N LYS A 166 7.77 -4.45 11.65
CA LYS A 166 8.24 -4.16 10.29
C LYS A 166 7.61 -2.89 9.73
N ILE A 167 6.30 -2.70 9.86
CA ILE A 167 5.63 -1.45 9.46
C ILE A 167 6.29 -0.27 10.17
N LEU A 168 6.46 -0.36 11.50
CA LEU A 168 7.09 0.69 12.30
C LEU A 168 8.55 0.94 11.94
N LYS A 169 9.30 -0.08 11.55
CA LYS A 169 10.70 0.03 11.13
C LYS A 169 10.78 0.65 9.74
N TYR A 170 9.97 0.16 8.81
CA TYR A 170 9.97 0.61 7.43
C TYR A 170 9.41 2.01 7.27
N SER A 171 8.46 2.46 8.11
CA SER A 171 7.97 3.84 8.04
C SER A 171 8.99 4.89 8.50
N ARG A 172 10.09 4.50 9.17
CA ARG A 172 11.07 5.45 9.73
C ARG A 172 11.90 6.22 8.70
N TYR A 173 11.86 5.88 7.41
CA TYR A 173 12.48 6.76 6.41
C TYR A 173 11.74 8.11 6.33
N MET A 174 10.47 8.18 6.76
CA MET A 174 9.63 9.40 6.77
C MET A 174 9.89 10.31 7.98
N GLN A 175 11.03 10.16 8.69
CA GLN A 175 11.29 10.83 9.99
C GLN A 175 11.25 12.37 9.97
N GLN A 176 11.31 13.00 8.80
CA GLN A 176 11.26 14.46 8.65
C GLN A 176 9.86 14.98 8.29
N ASP A 177 8.88 14.11 8.09
CA ASP A 177 7.53 14.49 7.63
C ASP A 177 6.48 14.36 8.73
N ASP A 178 5.57 15.34 8.83
CA ASP A 178 4.36 15.27 9.66
C ASP A 178 3.47 14.04 9.30
N LEU A 179 3.71 13.44 8.14
CA LEU A 179 3.05 12.24 7.65
C LEU A 179 3.42 10.98 8.46
N LEU A 180 4.60 10.94 9.08
CA LEU A 180 4.96 9.84 9.98
C LEU A 180 4.03 9.81 11.20
N GLN A 181 3.58 10.96 11.69
CA GLN A 181 2.63 11.04 12.81
C GLN A 181 1.26 10.48 12.42
N VAL A 182 0.85 10.62 11.15
CA VAL A 182 -0.38 10.00 10.63
C VAL A 182 -0.26 8.48 10.68
N VAL A 183 0.88 7.92 10.24
CA VAL A 183 1.14 6.48 10.28
C VAL A 183 1.21 5.97 11.72
N ASP A 184 2.01 6.61 12.57
CA ASP A 184 2.19 6.22 13.97
C ASP A 184 0.89 6.33 14.77
N GLY A 185 0.11 7.40 14.57
CA GLY A 185 -1.19 7.59 15.23
C GLY A 185 -2.19 6.50 14.88
N VAL A 186 -2.28 6.11 13.61
CA VAL A 186 -3.15 5.01 13.16
C VAL A 186 -2.75 3.68 13.81
N LEU A 187 -1.45 3.41 13.91
CA LEU A 187 -0.94 2.18 14.53
C LEU A 187 -1.21 2.17 16.04
N GLN A 188 -1.04 3.31 16.73
CA GLN A 188 -1.29 3.43 18.17
C GLN A 188 -2.78 3.31 18.54
N GLU A 189 -3.68 3.92 17.75
CA GLU A 189 -5.11 3.92 18.04
C GLU A 189 -5.81 2.61 17.65
N ARG A 190 -5.32 1.93 16.61
CA ARG A 190 -6.06 0.83 15.96
C ARG A 190 -5.34 -0.51 15.96
N VAL A 191 -4.06 -0.59 16.33
CA VAL A 191 -3.30 -1.85 16.31
C VAL A 191 -2.83 -2.21 17.72
N PHE A 192 -3.75 -2.72 18.54
CA PHE A 192 -3.41 -3.30 19.84
C PHE A 192 -3.12 -4.80 19.71
N PHE A 193 -1.85 -5.21 19.77
CA PHE A 193 -1.46 -6.60 20.00
C PHE A 193 -0.87 -6.73 21.41
N CYS A 194 -1.35 -7.71 22.18
CA CYS A 194 -0.75 -8.07 23.46
C CYS A 194 0.46 -8.99 23.25
N THR A 195 1.52 -8.69 24.00
CA THR A 195 2.56 -9.64 24.41
C THR A 195 1.98 -10.76 25.28
#